data_AF-A0A139MX53-F1
#
_entry.id   AF-A0A139MX53-F1
#
_cell.length_a   1.000
_cell.length_b   1.000
_cell.length_c   1.000
_cell.angle_alpha   90.00
_cell.angle_beta   90.00
_cell.angle_gamma   90.00
#
_symmetry.space_group_name_H-M   'P 1'
#
loop_
_entity.id
_entity.type
_entity.pdbx_description
1 polymer ?
#
loop_
_entity_poly.entity_id
_entity_poly.type
_entity_poly.pdbx_seq_one_letter_code
_entity_poly.pdbx_strand_id
1 'polypeptide(L)'
;MNTLMMKRMASHLSKKELFNQDGSLLARYIRLPGVFPEDPGGIYLENPTERRQMYRVCKNGKPILFPIIEAGMDKIIYFEDYQHVHPGDHITVTEHLEEYVYDGTECD
;
A
#
# COMPACT_ATOMS: atom_id res chain seq x y z
N MET A 1 -16.23 2.65 9.91
CA MET A 1 -16.70 2.49 8.51
C MET A 1 -16.25 1.12 8.02
N ASN A 2 -17.11 0.30 7.39
CA ASN A 2 -16.75 -1.09 7.06
C ASN A 2 -15.85 -1.16 5.80
N THR A 3 -14.94 -2.14 5.73
CA THR A 3 -13.95 -2.36 4.65
C THR A 3 -14.57 -2.32 3.25
N LEU A 4 -15.79 -2.83 3.08
CA LEU A 4 -16.52 -2.80 1.79
C LEU A 4 -16.84 -1.37 1.33
N MET A 5 -17.21 -0.48 2.26
CA MET A 5 -17.47 0.93 1.94
C MET A 5 -16.18 1.64 1.52
N MET A 6 -15.05 1.35 2.18
CA MET A 6 -13.76 1.94 1.81
C MET A 6 -13.27 1.49 0.42
N LYS A 7 -13.42 0.20 0.09
CA LYS A 7 -13.12 -0.29 -1.28
C LYS A 7 -13.98 0.42 -2.33
N ARG A 8 -15.26 0.64 -2.05
CA ARG A 8 -16.15 1.36 -2.95
C ARG A 8 -15.74 2.83 -3.12
N MET A 9 -15.36 3.52 -2.04
CA MET A 9 -14.81 4.88 -2.13
C MET A 9 -13.51 4.90 -2.95
N ALA A 10 -12.59 3.95 -2.71
CA ALA A 10 -11.35 3.84 -3.46
C ALA A 10 -11.56 3.60 -4.97
N SER A 11 -12.67 2.98 -5.36
CA SER A 11 -13.03 2.81 -6.78
C SER A 11 -13.48 4.11 -7.46
N HIS A 12 -13.93 5.11 -6.70
CA HIS A 12 -14.37 6.42 -7.22
C HIS A 12 -13.30 7.50 -7.14
N LEU A 13 -12.20 7.24 -6.44
CA LEU A 13 -11.10 8.18 -6.30
C LEU A 13 -9.99 7.84 -7.32
N SER A 14 -9.29 8.85 -7.82
CA SER A 14 -8.18 8.66 -8.75
C SER A 14 -7.01 7.97 -8.07
N LYS A 15 -6.81 6.69 -8.40
CA LYS A 15 -5.65 5.91 -7.94
C LYS A 15 -4.37 6.45 -8.60
N LYS A 16 -3.29 6.50 -7.82
CA LYS A 16 -1.93 6.71 -8.34
C LYS A 16 -1.40 5.38 -8.88
N GLU A 17 -0.61 5.45 -9.93
CA GLU A 17 0.05 4.29 -10.55
C GLU A 17 1.54 4.30 -10.21
N LEU A 18 2.06 3.13 -9.85
CA LEU A 18 3.48 2.88 -9.67
C LEU A 18 3.95 2.01 -10.83
N PHE A 19 5.00 2.47 -11.52
CA PHE A 19 5.65 1.74 -12.61
C PHE A 19 7.05 1.29 -12.18
N ASN A 20 7.51 0.16 -12.72
CA ASN A 20 8.91 -0.23 -12.63
C ASN A 20 9.76 0.61 -13.60
N GLN A 21 11.07 0.37 -13.62
CA GLN A 21 12.01 1.05 -14.51
C GLN A 21 11.71 0.82 -16.01
N ASP A 22 11.16 -0.34 -16.35
CA ASP A 22 10.80 -0.71 -17.73
C ASP A 22 9.44 -0.13 -18.18
N GLY A 23 8.76 0.64 -17.31
CA GLY A 23 7.44 1.21 -17.59
C GLY A 23 6.27 0.24 -17.42
N SER A 24 6.50 -0.94 -16.84
CA SER A 24 5.45 -1.90 -16.48
C SER A 24 4.75 -1.49 -15.18
N LEU A 25 3.42 -1.60 -15.15
CA LEU A 25 2.62 -1.26 -13.97
C LEU A 25 2.87 -2.26 -12.83
N LEU A 26 3.28 -1.77 -11.66
CA LEU A 26 3.54 -2.57 -10.46
C LEU A 26 2.44 -2.48 -9.41
N ALA A 27 1.81 -1.31 -9.27
CA ALA A 27 0.74 -1.13 -8.30
C ALA A 27 -0.20 0.02 -8.67
N ARG A 28 -1.42 -0.06 -8.15
CA ARG A 28 -2.30 1.09 -8.04
C ARG A 28 -2.59 1.35 -6.59
N TYR A 29 -2.53 2.61 -6.17
CA TYR A 29 -2.72 2.92 -4.76
C TYR A 29 -3.42 4.25 -4.54
N ILE A 30 -4.05 4.38 -3.38
CA ILE A 30 -4.62 5.64 -2.96
C ILE A 30 -4.60 5.81 -1.45
N ARG A 31 -4.27 7.03 -1.04
CA ARG A 31 -4.42 7.49 0.33
C ARG A 31 -5.90 7.56 0.70
N LEU A 32 -6.32 6.78 1.68
CA LEU A 32 -7.67 6.84 2.23
C LEU A 32 -7.71 7.90 3.34
N PRO A 33 -8.71 8.80 3.35
CA PRO A 33 -8.89 9.74 4.45
C PRO A 33 -9.27 9.01 5.73
N GLY A 34 -8.93 9.61 6.88
CA GLY A 34 -9.49 9.20 8.16
C GLY A 34 -10.98 9.51 8.26
N VAL A 35 -11.67 8.82 9.17
CA VAL A 35 -13.07 9.09 9.53
C VAL A 35 -13.19 10.37 10.34
N PHE A 36 -12.18 10.68 11.15
CA PHE A 36 -12.11 11.85 12.02
C PHE A 36 -10.89 12.74 11.67
N PRO A 37 -10.88 14.03 12.06
CA PRO A 37 -9.78 14.93 11.77
C PRO A 37 -8.41 14.45 12.29
N GLU A 38 -8.36 13.80 13.45
CA GLU A 38 -7.15 13.18 14.00
C GLU A 38 -6.85 11.78 13.44
N ASP A 39 -7.79 11.15 12.74
CA ASP A 39 -7.62 9.78 12.24
C ASP A 39 -6.61 9.78 11.09
N PRO A 40 -5.49 9.06 11.23
CA PRO A 40 -4.51 8.96 10.17
C PRO A 40 -5.02 8.14 8.99
N GLY A 41 -6.24 7.62 8.96
CA GLY A 41 -6.83 6.93 7.82
C GLY A 41 -6.04 5.69 7.38
N GLY A 42 -5.92 5.46 6.09
CA GLY A 42 -5.14 4.33 5.59
C GLY A 42 -4.65 4.48 4.17
N ILE A 43 -4.24 3.36 3.58
CA ILE A 43 -3.90 3.26 2.17
C ILE A 43 -4.58 2.03 1.57
N TYR A 44 -5.20 2.21 0.41
CA TYR A 44 -5.60 1.12 -0.46
C TYR A 44 -4.46 0.86 -1.44
N LEU A 45 -4.09 -0.41 -1.61
CA LEU A 45 -3.00 -0.83 -2.48
C LEU A 45 -3.43 -2.09 -3.24
N GLU A 46 -3.27 -2.04 -4.56
CA GLU A 46 -3.61 -3.10 -5.51
C GLU A 46 -2.33 -3.60 -6.18
N ASN A 47 -2.17 -4.92 -6.26
CA ASN A 47 -1.15 -5.58 -7.05
C ASN A 47 -1.79 -6.11 -8.36
N PRO A 48 -1.69 -5.35 -9.47
CA PRO A 48 -2.22 -5.79 -10.77
C PRO A 48 -1.30 -6.79 -11.48
N THR A 49 -0.14 -7.14 -10.90
CA THR A 49 0.83 -8.03 -11.55
C THR A 49 0.44 -9.49 -11.37
N GLU A 50 1.04 -10.36 -12.19
CA GLU A 50 0.84 -11.82 -12.15
C GLU A 50 1.65 -12.52 -11.04
N ARG A 51 2.40 -11.77 -10.24
CA ARG A 51 3.27 -12.31 -9.18
C ARG A 51 2.95 -11.66 -7.84
N ARG A 52 3.25 -12.39 -6.77
CA ARG A 52 3.29 -11.84 -5.41
C ARG A 52 4.34 -10.72 -5.36
N GLN A 53 3.98 -9.58 -4.78
CA GLN A 53 4.84 -8.40 -4.72
C GLN A 53 4.95 -7.87 -3.30
N MET A 54 6.17 -7.46 -2.95
CA MET A 54 6.45 -6.65 -1.76
C MET A 54 6.57 -5.20 -2.17
N TYR A 55 5.91 -4.31 -1.45
CA TYR A 55 5.96 -2.87 -1.71
C TYR A 55 6.57 -2.14 -0.53
N ARG A 56 7.03 -0.91 -0.75
CA ARG A 56 7.41 0.02 0.31
C ARG A 56 6.36 1.11 0.40
N VAL A 57 5.62 1.14 1.51
CA VAL A 57 4.77 2.29 1.85
C VAL A 57 5.64 3.28 2.61
N CYS A 58 5.73 4.49 2.06
CA CYS A 58 6.61 5.54 2.55
C CYS A 58 5.81 6.70 3.12
N LYS A 59 6.28 7.24 4.25
CA LYS A 59 5.81 8.48 4.88
C LYS A 59 6.85 9.56 4.66
N ASN A 60 6.49 10.63 3.95
CA ASN A 60 7.39 11.75 3.64
C ASN A 60 8.72 11.27 3.04
N GLY A 61 8.65 10.29 2.13
CA GLY A 61 9.82 9.68 1.48
C GLY A 61 10.55 8.60 2.29
N LYS A 62 10.20 8.36 3.56
CA LYS A 62 10.83 7.32 4.40
C LYS A 62 9.96 6.07 4.48
N PRO A 63 10.48 4.87 4.18
CA PRO A 63 9.72 3.63 4.35
C PRO A 63 9.24 3.47 5.80
N ILE A 64 7.96 3.14 5.96
CA ILE A 64 7.37 2.81 7.27
C ILE A 64 6.80 1.39 7.29
N LEU A 65 6.57 0.81 6.10
CA LEU A 65 5.85 -0.44 5.94
C LEU A 65 6.22 -1.18 4.68
N PHE A 66 6.16 -2.51 4.77
CA PHE A 66 6.51 -3.40 3.68
C PHE A 66 5.43 -4.46 3.41
N PRO A 67 4.24 -4.07 2.91
CA PRO A 67 3.18 -5.02 2.67
C PRO A 67 3.53 -5.96 1.52
N ILE A 68 3.24 -7.24 1.71
CA ILE A 68 3.24 -8.25 0.66
C ILE A 68 1.79 -8.47 0.20
N ILE A 69 1.56 -8.41 -1.11
CA ILE A 69 0.24 -8.59 -1.73
C ILE A 69 0.36 -9.63 -2.83
N GLU A 70 -0.53 -10.62 -2.79
CA GLU A 70 -0.62 -11.67 -3.80
C GLU A 70 -0.99 -11.12 -5.19
N ALA A 71 -0.70 -11.90 -6.24
CA ALA A 71 -1.02 -11.54 -7.61
C ALA A 71 -2.52 -11.23 -7.81
N GLY A 72 -2.84 -10.12 -8.48
CA GLY A 72 -4.22 -9.70 -8.75
C GLY A 72 -5.03 -9.26 -7.53
N MET A 73 -4.43 -9.20 -6.34
CA MET A 73 -5.13 -8.90 -5.08
C MET A 73 -4.97 -7.44 -4.65
N ASP A 74 -5.84 -7.01 -3.75
CA ASP A 74 -5.79 -5.71 -3.10
C ASP A 74 -5.77 -5.82 -1.57
N LYS A 75 -5.25 -4.79 -0.92
CA LYS A 75 -5.21 -4.67 0.55
C LYS A 75 -5.49 -3.24 0.98
N ILE A 76 -6.27 -3.10 2.04
CA ILE A 76 -6.38 -1.86 2.80
C ILE A 76 -5.52 -2.00 4.05
N ILE A 77 -4.68 -1.00 4.30
CA ILE A 77 -3.81 -0.93 5.48
C ILE A 77 -4.20 0.34 6.23
N TYR A 78 -4.67 0.18 7.46
CA TYR A 78 -5.02 1.29 8.34
C TYR A 78 -3.78 1.79 9.06
N PHE A 79 -3.68 3.11 9.24
CA PHE A 79 -2.54 3.74 9.91
C PHE A 79 -2.74 3.95 11.42
N GLU A 80 -3.87 3.49 11.98
CA GLU A 80 -4.18 3.57 13.42
C GLU A 80 -3.08 2.93 14.29
N ASP A 81 -2.48 1.83 13.82
CA ASP A 81 -1.39 1.13 14.52
C ASP A 81 -0.02 1.80 14.36
N TYR A 82 0.08 2.91 13.62
CA TYR A 82 1.34 3.58 13.29
C TYR A 82 1.41 4.93 13.98
N GLN A 83 1.97 4.93 15.20
CA GLN A 83 2.02 6.07 16.15
C GLN A 83 2.63 7.39 15.62
N HIS A 84 3.13 7.42 14.38
CA HIS A 84 3.76 8.58 13.77
C HIS A 84 3.22 8.92 12.38
N VAL A 85 2.11 8.33 11.94
CA VAL A 85 1.43 8.75 10.72
C VAL A 85 0.36 9.75 11.11
N HIS A 86 0.35 10.89 10.43
CA HIS A 86 -0.60 11.96 10.63
C HIS A 86 -1.41 12.21 9.35
N PRO A 87 -2.62 12.79 9.46
CA PRO A 87 -3.46 13.11 8.30
C PRO A 87 -2.74 13.95 7.22
N GLY A 88 -1.84 14.85 7.64
CA GLY A 88 -1.08 15.72 6.74
C GLY A 88 0.16 15.09 6.11
N ASP A 89 0.53 13.85 6.48
CA ASP A 89 1.72 13.20 5.92
C ASP A 89 1.51 12.80 4.45
N HIS A 90 2.55 12.99 3.65
CA HIS A 90 2.56 12.51 2.28
C HIS A 90 2.89 11.01 2.26
N ILE A 91 1.89 10.21 1.88
CA ILE A 91 2.03 8.76 1.75
C ILE A 91 2.23 8.39 0.27
N THR A 92 3.28 7.62 0.01
CA THR A 92 3.58 7.08 -1.31
C THR A 92 3.85 5.59 -1.25
N VAL A 93 3.80 4.94 -2.40
CA VAL A 93 4.19 3.54 -2.57
C VAL A 93 5.31 3.49 -3.58
N THR A 94 6.35 2.73 -3.27
CA THR A 94 7.49 2.50 -4.15
C THR A 94 7.75 1.01 -4.27
N GLU A 95 8.40 0.61 -5.36
CA GLU A 95 8.84 -0.77 -5.56
C GLU A 95 9.81 -1.16 -4.44
N HIS A 96 9.68 -2.38 -3.92
CA HIS A 96 10.72 -2.98 -3.08
C HIS A 96 11.71 -3.72 -3.99
N LEU A 97 12.94 -3.22 -4.07
CA LEU A 97 13.99 -3.75 -4.94
C LEU A 97 15.00 -4.64 -4.20
N GLU A 98 14.88 -4.79 -2.88
CA GLU A 98 15.83 -5.62 -2.12
C GLU A 98 15.52 -7.11 -2.32
N GLU A 99 16.56 -7.86 -2.64
CA GLU A 99 16.60 -9.24 -3.13
C GLU A 99 16.24 -10.30 -2.07
N TYR A 100 15.22 -10.10 -1.25
CA TYR A 100 14.72 -11.19 -0.41
C TYR A 100 13.84 -12.11 -1.24
N VAL A 101 14.49 -13.07 -1.90
CA VAL A 101 13.84 -14.31 -2.32
C VAL A 101 13.37 -15.01 -1.05
N TYR A 102 12.08 -14.89 -0.74
CA TYR A 102 11.45 -15.79 0.22
C TYR A 102 11.38 -17.17 -0.46
N ASP A 103 12.41 -17.99 -0.27
CA ASP A 103 12.53 -19.32 -0.90
C ASP A 103 11.60 -20.37 -0.29
N GLY A 104 10.80 -19.98 0.71
CA GLY A 104 9.85 -20.86 1.36
C GLY A 104 10.49 -21.90 2.27
N THR A 105 11.78 -21.79 2.59
CA THR A 105 12.35 -22.63 3.64
C THR A 105 11.83 -22.15 5.00
N GLU A 106 10.99 -23.00 5.59
CA GLU A 106 10.43 -22.82 6.91
C GLU A 106 11.58 -22.69 7.93
N CYS A 107 11.49 -21.71 8.84
CA CYS A 107 12.32 -21.74 10.03
C CYS A 107 11.85 -22.94 10.89
N ASP A 108 12.70 -23.96 11.02
CA ASP A 108 12.60 -25.01 12.06
C ASP A 108 12.51 -24.40 13.47
#